data_AF-A0A087RVP0-F1
#
_entry.id   AF-A0A087RVP0-F1
#
_cell.length_a   1.000
_cell.length_b   1.000
_cell.length_c   1.000
_cell.angle_alpha   90.00
_cell.angle_beta   90.00
_cell.angle_gamma   90.00
#
_symmetry.space_group_name_H-M   'P 1'
#
loop_
_entity.id
_entity.type
_entity.pdbx_description
1 polymer ?
#
loop_
_entity_poly.entity_id
_entity_poly.type
_entity_poly.pdbx_seq_one_letter_code
_entity_poly.pdbx_strand_id
1 'polypeptide(L)'
;VSVAQEQNFVIQTANAEEIPVIVKTYYDDVDNFKFDQSDNSISFDMPFDWSPDYVDLVQVVHEEVRVPKTFSPYAEGKQFKGYVNGVEIDQRALLNDPYSYDDTNIVHFLITNQELKKINETLGESNYDNKKMDLKLVPLSEVEKQSTEFYLVDTTNYEPVPTTVNISGDGSYGAGDEIPFEIAFFDENRELIRDMKYVVSFIDENDNILETFMGDDPQMPGIVATEGIDIRKILVPSQGVYRIDVRALGTGFAYEETYAGIGSGIIEIGPSTGKTTPTPEVAPPAAIPSWIKNNAEWWADGQIDDDSFVQGIQYLVKEGILKIPPTSQGEGTGSNEIPAWIKNNAGWWAEGAIDDDSFIQGIQFLIKEGIMKVQS
;
A
#
# COMPACT_ATOMS: atom_id res chain seq x y z
N VAL A 1 -26.17 -2.04 -9.36
CA VAL A 1 -25.24 -1.72 -10.46
C VAL A 1 -25.46 -0.27 -10.78
N SER A 2 -24.64 0.61 -10.21
CA SER A 2 -24.62 2.00 -10.64
C SER A 2 -23.95 2.04 -12.01
N VAL A 3 -24.53 2.79 -12.96
CA VAL A 3 -23.90 3.05 -14.26
C VAL A 3 -22.94 4.20 -14.02
N ALA A 4 -21.72 4.11 -14.52
CA ALA A 4 -20.76 5.19 -14.35
C ALA A 4 -21.34 6.51 -14.88
N GLN A 5 -21.26 7.58 -14.08
CA GLN A 5 -21.79 8.90 -14.42
C GLN A 5 -20.67 9.94 -14.40
N GLU A 6 -20.68 10.83 -15.38
CA GLU A 6 -19.73 11.95 -15.45
C GLU A 6 -20.44 13.25 -15.11
N GLN A 7 -19.85 14.02 -14.21
CA GLN A 7 -20.33 15.34 -13.81
C GLN A 7 -19.26 16.39 -14.06
N ASN A 8 -19.68 17.52 -14.65
CA ASN A 8 -18.79 18.58 -15.07
C ASN A 8 -18.80 19.70 -14.02
N PHE A 9 -17.60 20.10 -13.60
CA PHE A 9 -17.34 21.20 -12.69
C PHE A 9 -16.34 22.16 -13.32
N VAL A 10 -16.20 23.34 -12.70
CA VAL A 10 -15.28 24.38 -13.15
C VAL A 10 -14.53 24.93 -11.94
N ILE A 11 -13.20 24.96 -12.05
CA ILE A 11 -12.36 25.72 -11.12
C ILE A 11 -12.21 27.13 -11.68
N GLN A 12 -12.49 28.13 -10.84
CA GLN A 12 -12.17 29.52 -11.12
C GLN A 12 -10.85 29.90 -10.44
N THR A 13 -9.83 30.18 -11.25
CA THR A 13 -8.53 30.60 -10.73
C THR A 13 -8.51 32.09 -10.37
N ALA A 14 -7.51 32.52 -9.60
CA ALA A 14 -7.30 33.93 -9.28
C ALA A 14 -7.10 34.83 -10.53
N ASN A 15 -6.72 34.25 -11.66
CA ASN A 15 -6.55 34.95 -12.93
C ASN A 15 -7.82 34.97 -13.80
N ALA A 16 -8.97 34.55 -13.24
CA ALA A 16 -10.24 34.40 -13.95
C ALA A 16 -10.19 33.42 -15.13
N GLU A 17 -9.29 32.44 -15.05
CA GLU A 17 -9.27 31.28 -15.95
C GLU A 17 -10.25 30.22 -15.43
N GLU A 18 -11.02 29.62 -16.33
CA GLU A 18 -11.93 28.52 -16.05
C GLU A 18 -11.26 27.21 -16.44
N ILE A 19 -10.98 26.36 -15.46
CA ILE A 19 -10.41 25.03 -15.69
C ILE A 19 -11.55 24.01 -15.59
N PRO A 20 -11.86 23.26 -16.66
CA PRO A 20 -12.85 22.21 -16.60
C PRO A 20 -12.33 21.06 -15.73
N VAL A 21 -13.20 20.53 -14.87
CA VAL A 21 -12.94 19.33 -14.08
C VAL A 21 -14.09 18.36 -14.30
N ILE A 22 -13.77 17.09 -14.55
CA ILE A 22 -14.78 16.04 -14.62
C ILE A 22 -14.60 15.16 -13.41
N VAL A 23 -15.67 14.95 -12.64
CA VAL A 23 -15.73 13.87 -11.65
C VAL A 23 -16.55 12.75 -12.24
N LYS A 24 -15.95 11.57 -12.37
CA LYS A 24 -16.66 10.36 -12.80
C LYS A 24 -16.85 9.44 -11.61
N THR A 25 -18.11 9.16 -11.31
CA THR A 25 -18.52 8.27 -10.23
C THR A 25 -18.98 6.93 -10.78
N TYR A 26 -18.65 5.86 -10.05
CA TYR A 26 -19.17 4.52 -10.29
C TYR A 26 -20.16 4.09 -9.19
N TYR A 27 -20.59 5.04 -8.36
CA TYR A 27 -21.35 4.79 -7.16
C TYR A 27 -22.64 5.61 -7.11
N ASP A 28 -22.56 6.91 -6.81
CA ASP A 28 -23.71 7.82 -6.76
C ASP A 28 -23.29 9.24 -7.15
N ASP A 29 -24.26 10.09 -7.49
CA ASP A 29 -23.98 11.45 -7.93
C ASP A 29 -23.23 12.24 -6.85
N VAL A 30 -22.12 12.86 -7.24
CA VAL A 30 -21.37 13.81 -6.43
C VAL A 30 -21.98 15.21 -6.48
N ASP A 31 -21.86 15.96 -5.38
CA ASP A 31 -22.24 17.37 -5.30
C ASP A 31 -21.23 18.18 -4.46
N ASN A 32 -21.58 19.43 -4.17
CA ASN A 32 -20.81 20.32 -3.29
C ASN A 32 -19.32 20.50 -3.68
N PHE A 33 -19.01 20.40 -4.98
CA PHE A 33 -17.66 20.58 -5.51
C PHE A 33 -17.06 21.93 -5.11
N LYS A 34 -15.84 21.90 -4.59
CA LYS A 34 -15.08 23.06 -4.15
C LYS A 34 -13.63 22.95 -4.59
N PHE A 35 -13.04 24.12 -4.83
CA PHE A 35 -11.61 24.28 -5.03
C PHE A 35 -11.07 25.30 -4.03
N ASP A 36 -10.08 24.90 -3.23
CA ASP A 36 -9.40 25.79 -2.28
C ASP A 36 -8.12 26.33 -2.92
N GLN A 37 -8.09 27.64 -3.17
CA GLN A 37 -6.94 28.30 -3.80
C GLN A 37 -5.68 28.33 -2.92
N SER A 38 -5.80 28.09 -1.61
CA SER A 38 -4.68 28.19 -0.67
C SER A 38 -3.74 26.98 -0.74
N ASP A 39 -4.30 25.79 -0.96
CA ASP A 39 -3.58 24.52 -1.09
C ASP A 39 -3.81 23.83 -2.45
N ASN A 40 -4.58 24.46 -3.34
CA ASN A 40 -5.04 23.93 -4.62
C ASN A 40 -5.83 22.62 -4.51
N SER A 41 -6.47 22.36 -3.38
CA SER A 41 -7.24 21.13 -3.19
C SER A 41 -8.60 21.17 -3.86
N ILE A 42 -9.05 20.01 -4.34
CA ILE A 42 -10.41 19.77 -4.82
C ILE A 42 -11.14 18.97 -3.74
N SER A 43 -12.40 19.30 -3.46
CA SER A 43 -13.26 18.47 -2.62
C SER A 43 -14.67 18.36 -3.17
N PHE A 44 -15.34 17.25 -2.93
CA PHE A 44 -16.72 17.01 -3.32
C PHE A 44 -17.37 16.00 -2.37
N ASP A 45 -18.70 16.06 -2.28
CA ASP A 45 -19.50 15.19 -1.43
C ASP A 45 -20.19 14.13 -2.31
N MET A 46 -20.41 12.94 -1.76
CA MET A 46 -21.22 11.89 -2.37
C MET A 46 -22.15 11.27 -1.31
N PRO A 47 -23.41 10.96 -1.60
CA PRO A 47 -24.25 10.16 -0.71
C PRO A 47 -23.59 8.81 -0.39
N PHE A 48 -23.50 8.45 0.89
CA PHE A 48 -22.93 7.17 1.31
C PHE A 48 -23.48 6.75 2.67
N ASP A 49 -23.77 5.46 2.83
CA ASP A 49 -24.21 4.88 4.10
C ASP A 49 -23.01 4.31 4.86
N TRP A 50 -22.63 4.99 5.94
CA TRP A 50 -21.49 4.58 6.78
C TRP A 50 -21.83 3.54 7.85
N SER A 51 -23.06 3.02 7.88
CA SER A 51 -23.41 1.96 8.82
C SER A 51 -22.50 0.73 8.63
N PRO A 52 -22.03 0.09 9.72
CA PRO A 52 -21.10 -1.04 9.63
C PRO A 52 -21.62 -2.16 8.72
N ASP A 53 -22.91 -2.51 8.86
CA ASP A 53 -23.57 -3.54 8.04
C ASP A 53 -23.52 -3.22 6.55
N TYR A 54 -23.64 -1.94 6.17
CA TYR A 54 -23.55 -1.53 4.77
C TYR A 54 -22.11 -1.50 4.29
N VAL A 55 -21.20 -0.92 5.08
CA VAL A 55 -19.77 -0.85 4.75
C VAL A 55 -19.20 -2.25 4.50
N ASP A 56 -19.59 -3.25 5.28
CA ASP A 56 -19.18 -4.66 5.09
C ASP A 56 -19.52 -5.25 3.72
N LEU A 57 -20.54 -4.71 3.04
CA LEU A 57 -21.00 -5.17 1.73
C LEU A 57 -20.31 -4.44 0.56
N VAL A 58 -19.71 -3.27 0.82
CA VAL A 58 -19.08 -2.45 -0.21
C VAL A 58 -17.68 -2.99 -0.49
N GLN A 59 -17.45 -3.44 -1.72
CA GLN A 59 -16.13 -3.94 -2.14
C GLN A 59 -15.13 -2.80 -2.37
N VAL A 60 -15.55 -1.80 -3.15
CA VAL A 60 -14.77 -0.60 -3.46
C VAL A 60 -15.70 0.55 -3.80
N VAL A 61 -15.35 1.76 -3.37
CA VAL A 61 -15.88 3.00 -3.92
C VAL A 61 -14.86 3.54 -4.91
N HIS A 62 -15.29 3.73 -6.16
CA HIS A 62 -14.43 4.19 -7.24
C HIS A 62 -14.90 5.55 -7.76
N GLU A 63 -14.02 6.54 -7.65
CA GLU A 63 -14.23 7.88 -8.19
C GLU A 63 -13.01 8.28 -9.04
N GLU A 64 -13.23 9.04 -10.10
CA GLU A 64 -12.15 9.64 -10.90
C GLU A 64 -12.28 11.16 -10.86
N VAL A 65 -11.17 11.84 -10.57
CA VAL A 65 -11.04 13.29 -10.75
C VAL A 65 -10.16 13.53 -11.97
N ARG A 66 -10.75 14.06 -13.02
CA ARG A 66 -10.07 14.35 -14.29
C ARG A 66 -9.82 15.84 -14.41
N VAL A 67 -8.55 16.20 -14.57
CA VAL A 67 -8.10 17.59 -14.65
C VAL A 67 -7.14 17.76 -15.82
N PRO A 68 -7.25 18.84 -16.62
CA PRO A 68 -6.30 19.10 -17.70
C PRO A 68 -4.87 19.18 -17.19
N LYS A 69 -3.94 18.50 -17.88
CA LYS A 69 -2.49 18.51 -17.55
C LYS A 69 -1.88 19.91 -17.66
N THR A 70 -2.52 20.82 -18.39
CA THR A 70 -2.11 22.24 -18.47
C THR A 70 -2.32 22.99 -17.15
N PHE A 71 -3.17 22.49 -16.26
CA PHE A 71 -3.37 23.06 -14.93
C PHE A 71 -2.27 22.58 -13.98
N SER A 72 -1.26 23.43 -13.77
CA SER A 72 -0.01 23.09 -13.06
C SER A 72 -0.15 22.30 -11.74
N PRO A 73 -1.13 22.57 -10.85
CA PRO A 73 -1.27 21.80 -9.61
C PRO A 73 -1.64 20.32 -9.84
N TYR A 74 -2.22 19.98 -11.00
CA TYR A 74 -2.64 18.62 -11.36
C TYR A 74 -1.94 18.09 -12.63
N ALA A 75 -0.82 18.71 -13.00
CA ALA A 75 0.00 18.28 -14.13
C ALA A 75 0.65 16.91 -13.89
N GLU A 76 1.21 16.33 -14.94
CA GLU A 76 2.01 15.10 -14.86
C GLU A 76 3.20 15.27 -13.90
N GLY A 77 3.57 14.19 -13.19
CA GLY A 77 4.64 14.19 -12.17
C GLY A 77 4.21 14.71 -10.80
N LYS A 78 3.01 15.31 -10.67
CA LYS A 78 2.44 15.66 -9.36
C LYS A 78 2.06 14.41 -8.58
N GLN A 79 2.28 14.50 -7.27
CA GLN A 79 1.81 13.52 -6.30
C GLN A 79 0.58 14.08 -5.60
N PHE A 80 -0.21 13.21 -4.97
CA PHE A 80 -1.43 13.63 -4.31
C PHE A 80 -1.61 12.95 -2.95
N LYS A 81 -2.36 13.61 -2.07
CA LYS A 81 -2.98 12.99 -0.90
C LYS A 81 -4.48 13.01 -1.05
N GLY A 82 -5.10 11.91 -0.63
CA GLY A 82 -6.54 11.77 -0.59
C GLY A 82 -7.01 11.79 0.86
N TYR A 83 -8.19 12.34 1.07
CA TYR A 83 -8.88 12.29 2.35
C TYR A 83 -10.32 11.88 2.12
N VAL A 84 -10.84 11.06 3.03
CA VAL A 84 -12.25 10.69 3.10
C VAL A 84 -12.77 11.05 4.48
N ASN A 85 -13.79 11.92 4.54
CA ASN A 85 -14.33 12.47 5.79
C ASN A 85 -13.23 13.06 6.71
N GLY A 86 -12.19 13.65 6.13
CA GLY A 86 -11.04 14.20 6.85
C GLY A 86 -9.97 13.20 7.30
N VAL A 87 -10.16 11.89 7.08
CA VAL A 87 -9.15 10.84 7.33
C VAL A 87 -8.27 10.68 6.09
N GLU A 88 -6.95 10.73 6.25
CA GLU A 88 -6.00 10.48 5.15
C GLU A 88 -6.08 9.01 4.70
N ILE A 89 -6.33 8.80 3.41
CA ILE A 89 -6.39 7.45 2.84
C ILE A 89 -5.00 6.95 2.45
N ASP A 90 -4.81 5.63 2.44
CA ASP A 90 -3.57 5.05 1.95
C ASP A 90 -3.29 5.45 0.48
N GLN A 91 -2.02 5.68 0.13
CA GLN A 91 -1.62 6.00 -1.25
C GLN A 91 -2.07 4.92 -2.25
N ARG A 92 -2.19 3.66 -1.82
CA ARG A 92 -2.73 2.58 -2.66
C ARG A 92 -4.19 2.78 -3.05
N ALA A 93 -4.94 3.57 -2.27
CA ALA A 93 -6.32 3.95 -2.57
C ALA A 93 -6.39 5.21 -3.45
N LEU A 94 -5.26 5.80 -3.85
CA LEU A 94 -5.20 7.01 -4.68
C LEU A 94 -4.22 6.85 -5.84
N LEU A 95 -4.70 6.38 -6.98
CA LEU A 95 -3.87 6.14 -8.16
C LEU A 95 -3.86 7.34 -9.08
N ASN A 96 -2.67 7.77 -9.49
CA ASN A 96 -2.50 8.80 -10.50
C ASN A 96 -2.30 8.13 -11.87
N ASP A 97 -3.21 8.37 -12.79
CA ASP A 97 -3.18 7.88 -14.17
C ASP A 97 -2.97 9.07 -15.13
N PRO A 98 -1.71 9.36 -15.48
CA PRO A 98 -1.37 10.32 -16.51
C PRO A 98 -1.40 9.72 -17.93
N TYR A 99 -1.73 8.44 -18.09
CA TYR A 99 -1.52 7.70 -19.35
C TYR A 99 -2.80 7.58 -20.18
N SER A 100 -3.97 7.46 -19.55
CA SER A 100 -5.24 7.22 -20.25
C SER A 100 -5.63 8.32 -21.24
N TYR A 101 -5.20 9.56 -21.02
CA TYR A 101 -5.46 10.68 -21.93
C TYR A 101 -4.21 11.54 -22.12
N ASP A 102 -3.99 11.98 -23.36
CA ASP A 102 -2.84 12.82 -23.70
C ASP A 102 -2.85 14.15 -22.95
N ASP A 103 -4.03 14.78 -22.80
CA ASP A 103 -4.20 16.14 -22.28
C ASP A 103 -4.79 16.21 -20.87
N THR A 104 -5.21 15.08 -20.30
CA THR A 104 -5.96 15.00 -19.06
C THR A 104 -5.28 14.05 -18.10
N ASN A 105 -5.05 14.51 -16.87
CA ASN A 105 -4.60 13.66 -15.78
C ASN A 105 -5.83 13.11 -15.04
N ILE A 106 -5.83 11.83 -14.72
CA ILE A 106 -6.89 11.19 -13.95
C ILE A 106 -6.33 10.80 -12.58
N VAL A 107 -7.02 11.17 -11.51
CA VAL A 107 -6.74 10.63 -10.18
C VAL A 107 -7.90 9.75 -9.75
N HIS A 108 -7.64 8.46 -9.55
CA HIS A 108 -8.61 7.48 -9.10
C HIS A 108 -8.59 7.37 -7.58
N PHE A 109 -9.73 7.55 -6.95
CA PHE A 109 -9.99 7.07 -5.59
C PHE A 109 -10.49 5.64 -5.69
N LEU A 110 -9.75 4.68 -5.12
CA LEU A 110 -10.11 3.27 -5.03
C LEU A 110 -10.25 2.90 -3.55
N ILE A 111 -11.33 3.35 -2.92
CA ILE A 111 -11.54 3.16 -1.48
C ILE A 111 -12.08 1.75 -1.25
N THR A 112 -11.19 0.82 -0.94
CA THR A 112 -11.54 -0.58 -0.70
C THR A 112 -12.34 -0.76 0.58
N ASN A 113 -12.98 -1.93 0.73
CA ASN A 113 -13.66 -2.32 1.98
C ASN A 113 -12.78 -2.13 3.22
N GLN A 114 -11.50 -2.52 3.14
CA GLN A 114 -10.54 -2.38 4.23
C GLN A 114 -10.30 -0.91 4.59
N GLU A 115 -10.16 -0.04 3.58
CA GLU A 115 -9.97 1.39 3.83
C GLU A 115 -11.24 2.04 4.42
N LEU A 116 -12.44 1.65 3.94
CA LEU A 116 -13.71 2.09 4.52
C LEU A 116 -13.85 1.70 6.00
N LYS A 117 -13.47 0.47 6.35
CA LYS A 117 -13.46 -0.02 7.74
C LYS A 117 -12.50 0.78 8.60
N LYS A 118 -11.27 0.99 8.14
CA LYS A 118 -10.27 1.83 8.81
C LYS A 118 -10.79 3.25 9.05
N ILE A 119 -11.47 3.86 8.07
CA ILE A 119 -12.07 5.19 8.24
C ILE A 119 -13.16 5.16 9.33
N ASN A 120 -14.04 4.16 9.32
CA ASN A 120 -15.07 3.98 10.34
C ASN A 120 -14.48 3.78 11.75
N GLU A 121 -13.43 2.96 11.88
CA GLU A 121 -12.71 2.75 13.14
C GLU A 121 -12.08 4.05 13.64
N THR A 122 -11.49 4.83 12.73
CA THR A 122 -10.82 6.11 13.05
C THR A 122 -11.81 7.18 13.53
N LEU A 123 -12.97 7.28 12.87
CA LEU A 123 -13.99 8.30 13.18
C LEU A 123 -14.98 7.84 14.28
N GLY A 124 -15.01 6.55 14.57
CA GLY A 124 -15.87 5.93 15.57
C GLY A 124 -17.37 6.01 15.25
N GLU A 125 -18.20 5.66 16.23
CA GLU A 125 -19.65 5.53 16.08
C GLU A 125 -20.35 6.80 15.55
N SER A 126 -19.74 7.97 15.76
CA SER A 126 -20.28 9.25 15.27
C SER A 126 -20.36 9.33 13.74
N ASN A 127 -19.55 8.54 13.02
CA ASN A 127 -19.57 8.50 11.56
C ASN A 127 -20.69 7.63 11.00
N TYR A 128 -21.25 6.69 11.76
CA TYR A 128 -22.24 5.74 11.25
C TYR A 128 -23.55 6.42 10.81
N ASP A 129 -23.86 7.55 11.44
CA ASP A 129 -25.02 8.38 11.09
C ASP A 129 -24.71 9.39 9.98
N ASN A 130 -23.45 9.54 9.57
CA ASN A 130 -23.08 10.37 8.42
C ASN A 130 -23.71 9.79 7.15
N LYS A 131 -24.39 10.65 6.40
CA LYS A 131 -25.10 10.26 5.16
C LYS A 131 -24.33 10.62 3.90
N LYS A 132 -23.10 11.10 4.06
CA LYS A 132 -22.23 11.47 2.96
C LYS A 132 -20.79 11.02 3.17
N MET A 133 -20.10 10.84 2.06
CA MET A 133 -18.67 10.70 1.94
C MET A 133 -18.12 12.02 1.37
N ASP A 134 -17.32 12.73 2.16
CA ASP A 134 -16.54 13.90 1.71
C ASP A 134 -15.22 13.38 1.17
N LEU A 135 -14.95 13.60 -0.12
CA LEU A 135 -13.67 13.29 -0.75
C LEU A 135 -12.89 14.58 -0.94
N LYS A 136 -11.63 14.59 -0.51
CA LYS A 136 -10.70 15.72 -0.72
C LYS A 136 -9.40 15.23 -1.34
N LEU A 137 -8.98 15.90 -2.40
CA LEU A 137 -7.76 15.65 -3.15
C LEU A 137 -6.81 16.84 -3.01
N VAL A 138 -5.62 16.61 -2.45
CA VAL A 138 -4.60 17.63 -2.20
C VAL A 138 -3.38 17.38 -3.09
N PRO A 139 -3.04 18.28 -4.03
CA PRO A 139 -1.82 18.16 -4.81
C PRO A 139 -0.58 18.42 -3.95
N LEU A 140 0.47 17.66 -4.22
CA LEU A 140 1.79 17.80 -3.61
C LEU A 140 2.80 18.32 -4.62
N SER A 141 4.01 18.62 -4.14
CA SER A 141 5.13 18.95 -5.00
C SER A 141 5.44 17.84 -5.99
N GLU A 142 5.93 18.24 -7.15
CA GLU A 142 6.46 17.33 -8.16
C GLU A 142 7.67 16.58 -7.61
N VAL A 143 7.83 15.34 -8.04
CA VAL A 143 8.90 14.46 -7.60
C VAL A 143 9.62 13.90 -8.81
N GLU A 144 10.94 13.81 -8.72
CA GLU A 144 11.70 13.06 -9.70
C GLU A 144 11.38 11.57 -9.50
N LYS A 145 10.92 10.89 -10.55
CA LYS A 145 10.66 9.45 -10.49
C LYS A 145 11.89 8.69 -10.97
N GLN A 146 12.25 7.65 -10.21
CA GLN A 146 13.09 6.56 -10.71
C GLN A 146 12.18 5.52 -11.36
N SER A 147 12.57 4.97 -12.51
CA SER A 147 11.74 4.00 -13.22
C SER A 147 12.54 2.98 -14.02
N THR A 148 11.89 1.85 -14.29
CA THR A 148 12.37 0.80 -15.18
C THR A 148 11.20 0.31 -16.04
N GLU A 149 11.45 0.02 -17.30
CA GLU A 149 10.43 -0.43 -18.26
C GLU A 149 10.95 -1.62 -19.06
N PHE A 150 10.11 -2.66 -19.19
CA PHE A 150 10.46 -3.88 -19.90
C PHE A 150 9.23 -4.56 -20.49
N TYR A 151 9.41 -5.32 -21.58
CA TYR A 151 8.37 -6.15 -22.16
C TYR A 151 8.33 -7.53 -21.49
N LEU A 152 7.16 -8.15 -21.46
CA LEU A 152 7.00 -9.52 -21.00
C LEU A 152 7.18 -10.51 -22.15
N VAL A 153 7.55 -11.74 -21.80
CA VAL A 153 7.68 -12.87 -22.74
C VAL A 153 6.85 -14.07 -22.29
N ASP A 154 6.46 -14.90 -23.25
CA ASP A 154 5.75 -16.15 -22.99
C ASP A 154 6.66 -17.16 -22.26
N THR A 155 6.10 -17.91 -21.32
CA THR A 155 6.87 -18.84 -20.48
C THR A 155 7.30 -20.13 -21.19
N THR A 156 6.72 -20.43 -22.35
CA THR A 156 6.99 -21.65 -23.12
C THR A 156 7.98 -21.40 -24.23
N ASN A 157 7.81 -20.33 -25.00
CA ASN A 157 8.62 -20.04 -26.19
C ASN A 157 9.50 -18.79 -26.09
N TYR A 158 9.34 -17.98 -25.03
CA TYR A 158 10.08 -16.73 -24.79
C TYR A 158 9.91 -15.65 -25.87
N GLU A 159 8.89 -15.75 -26.70
CA GLU A 159 8.52 -14.67 -27.63
C GLU A 159 7.85 -13.53 -26.86
N PRO A 160 8.01 -12.27 -27.30
CA PRO A 160 7.34 -11.13 -26.68
C PRO A 160 5.81 -11.30 -26.70
N VAL A 161 5.18 -11.02 -25.56
CA VAL A 161 3.72 -10.88 -25.44
C VAL A 161 3.36 -9.40 -25.51
N PRO A 162 2.11 -9.02 -25.84
CA PRO A 162 1.71 -7.62 -26.02
C PRO A 162 1.53 -6.90 -24.65
N THR A 163 2.49 -7.06 -23.74
CA THR A 163 2.47 -6.48 -22.40
C THR A 163 3.82 -5.84 -22.10
N THR A 164 3.80 -4.53 -21.84
CA THR A 164 4.93 -3.77 -21.32
C THR A 164 4.64 -3.38 -19.88
N VAL A 165 5.62 -3.53 -19.00
CA VAL A 165 5.52 -3.13 -17.59
C VAL A 165 6.42 -1.94 -17.33
N ASN A 166 5.87 -0.88 -16.75
CA ASN A 166 6.63 0.21 -16.16
C ASN A 166 6.54 0.08 -14.64
N ILE A 167 7.68 0.18 -13.96
CA ILE A 167 7.73 0.27 -12.51
C ILE A 167 8.43 1.56 -12.15
N SER A 168 7.81 2.39 -11.32
CA SER A 168 8.35 3.67 -10.91
C SER A 168 8.18 3.93 -9.42
N GLY A 169 9.08 4.73 -8.84
CA GLY A 169 9.00 5.19 -7.45
C GLY A 169 9.47 6.63 -7.35
N ASP A 170 9.05 7.33 -6.29
CA ASP A 170 9.57 8.67 -5.98
C ASP A 170 11.07 8.55 -5.62
N GLY A 171 11.92 9.22 -6.40
CA GLY A 171 13.38 9.18 -6.28
C GLY A 171 13.93 9.87 -5.02
N SER A 172 13.07 10.51 -4.23
CA SER A 172 13.45 11.03 -2.91
C SER A 172 13.51 9.95 -1.83
N TYR A 173 12.83 8.82 -2.05
CA TYR A 173 12.96 7.64 -1.20
C TYR A 173 14.24 6.87 -1.53
N GLY A 174 14.85 6.27 -0.51
CA GLY A 174 16.04 5.47 -0.70
C GLY A 174 16.23 4.42 0.39
N ALA A 175 17.48 4.02 0.60
CA ALA A 175 17.82 3.03 1.61
C ALA A 175 17.31 3.38 3.01
N GLY A 176 16.66 2.42 3.66
CA GLY A 176 16.01 2.54 4.96
C GLY A 176 14.53 2.92 4.88
N ASP A 177 14.03 3.35 3.72
CA ASP A 177 12.64 3.78 3.57
C ASP A 177 11.73 2.63 3.10
N GLU A 178 10.44 2.75 3.42
CA GLU A 178 9.37 2.00 2.77
C GLU A 178 8.93 2.75 1.51
N ILE A 179 9.29 2.23 0.34
CA ILE A 179 9.11 2.89 -0.96
C ILE A 179 7.80 2.41 -1.61
N PRO A 180 6.87 3.31 -1.94
CA PRO A 180 5.69 2.98 -2.75
C PRO A 180 6.06 2.92 -4.24
N PHE A 181 6.18 1.71 -4.79
CA PHE A 181 6.39 1.50 -6.22
C PHE A 181 5.06 1.42 -6.97
N GLU A 182 4.87 2.30 -7.94
CA GLU A 182 3.82 2.25 -8.95
C GLU A 182 4.19 1.22 -10.01
N ILE A 183 3.28 0.30 -10.31
CA ILE A 183 3.43 -0.76 -11.30
C ILE A 183 2.31 -0.58 -12.33
N ALA A 184 2.67 -0.28 -13.57
CA ALA A 184 1.73 -0.01 -14.65
C ALA A 184 1.92 -1.01 -15.81
N PHE A 185 0.81 -1.49 -16.36
CA PHE A 185 0.77 -2.49 -17.43
C PHE A 185 0.18 -1.87 -18.70
N PHE A 186 0.91 -1.96 -19.80
CA PHE A 186 0.55 -1.36 -21.08
C PHE A 186 0.44 -2.42 -22.17
N ASP A 187 -0.53 -2.25 -23.05
CA ASP A 187 -0.67 -3.03 -24.27
C ASP A 187 0.29 -2.55 -25.38
N GLU A 188 0.18 -3.13 -26.58
CA GLU A 188 0.98 -2.74 -27.74
C GLU A 188 0.72 -1.29 -28.23
N ASN A 189 -0.41 -0.70 -27.86
CA ASN A 189 -0.82 0.66 -28.20
C ASN A 189 -0.46 1.68 -27.11
N ARG A 190 0.20 1.25 -26.02
CA ARG A 190 0.49 2.05 -24.82
C ARG A 190 -0.76 2.41 -24.00
N GLU A 191 -1.84 1.67 -24.15
CA GLU A 191 -3.04 1.80 -23.32
C GLU A 191 -2.91 0.92 -22.08
N LEU A 192 -3.48 1.37 -20.95
CA LEU A 192 -3.45 0.61 -19.70
C LEU A 192 -4.28 -0.68 -19.81
N ILE A 193 -3.69 -1.81 -19.42
CA ILE A 193 -4.36 -3.11 -19.39
C ILE A 193 -5.11 -3.25 -18.07
N ARG A 194 -6.41 -3.02 -18.10
CA ARG A 194 -7.31 -3.13 -16.93
C ARG A 194 -7.47 -4.56 -16.44
N ASP A 195 -7.85 -4.68 -15.18
CA ASP A 195 -8.07 -5.95 -14.48
C ASP A 195 -6.89 -6.92 -14.61
N MET A 196 -5.67 -6.40 -14.65
CA MET A 196 -4.45 -7.19 -14.77
C MET A 196 -4.21 -7.96 -13.47
N LYS A 197 -4.11 -9.28 -13.59
CA LYS A 197 -3.70 -10.17 -12.50
C LYS A 197 -2.22 -10.47 -12.60
N TYR A 198 -1.48 -10.25 -11.53
CA TYR A 198 -0.03 -10.42 -11.57
C TYR A 198 0.57 -10.82 -10.23
N VAL A 199 1.81 -11.30 -10.28
CA VAL A 199 2.69 -11.52 -9.14
C VAL A 199 3.93 -10.65 -9.36
N VAL A 200 4.44 -10.06 -8.29
CA VAL A 200 5.69 -9.29 -8.34
C VAL A 200 6.58 -9.63 -7.14
N SER A 201 7.86 -9.82 -7.41
CA SER A 201 8.90 -10.10 -6.42
C SER A 201 9.98 -9.03 -6.47
N PHE A 202 10.37 -8.51 -5.32
CA PHE A 202 11.46 -7.55 -5.18
C PHE A 202 12.69 -8.26 -4.61
N ILE A 203 13.82 -8.17 -5.31
CA ILE A 203 14.99 -9.02 -5.09
C ILE A 203 16.23 -8.14 -5.01
N ASP A 204 17.06 -8.35 -3.99
CA ASP A 204 18.32 -7.63 -3.80
C ASP A 204 19.44 -8.12 -4.73
N GLU A 205 20.58 -7.43 -4.70
CA GLU A 205 21.77 -7.77 -5.51
C GLU A 205 22.39 -9.15 -5.18
N ASN A 206 22.01 -9.76 -4.05
CA ASN A 206 22.49 -11.07 -3.60
C ASN A 206 21.46 -12.18 -3.88
N ASP A 207 20.44 -11.91 -4.71
CA ASP A 207 19.32 -12.80 -5.01
C ASP A 207 18.42 -13.14 -3.79
N ASN A 208 18.48 -12.37 -2.71
CA ASN A 208 17.53 -12.50 -1.62
C ASN A 208 16.21 -11.82 -2.00
N ILE A 209 15.11 -12.53 -1.85
CA ILE A 209 13.77 -11.99 -2.01
C ILE A 209 13.47 -11.13 -0.78
N LEU A 210 13.24 -9.82 -1.01
CA LEU A 210 12.75 -8.92 0.03
C LEU A 210 11.28 -9.18 0.33
N GLU A 211 10.48 -9.33 -0.72
CA GLU A 211 9.03 -9.47 -0.64
C GLU A 211 8.49 -10.10 -1.93
N THR A 212 7.36 -10.81 -1.83
CA THR A 212 6.62 -11.29 -3.01
C THR A 212 5.14 -11.11 -2.80
N PHE A 213 4.53 -10.28 -3.65
CA PHE A 213 3.09 -10.08 -3.64
C PHE A 213 2.40 -11.06 -4.57
N MET A 214 1.79 -12.09 -3.99
CA MET A 214 1.06 -13.13 -4.72
C MET A 214 -0.44 -13.17 -4.43
N GLY A 215 -0.96 -12.21 -3.66
CA GLY A 215 -2.37 -12.17 -3.25
C GLY A 215 -2.71 -13.21 -2.18
N ASP A 216 -3.95 -13.16 -1.70
CA ASP A 216 -4.38 -13.93 -0.52
C ASP A 216 -5.09 -15.23 -0.88
N ASP A 217 -5.45 -15.46 -2.15
CA ASP A 217 -6.12 -16.68 -2.60
C ASP A 217 -5.10 -17.75 -3.01
N PRO A 218 -4.92 -18.84 -2.23
CA PRO A 218 -3.93 -19.87 -2.54
C PRO A 218 -4.30 -20.70 -3.79
N GLN A 219 -5.57 -20.69 -4.20
CA GLN A 219 -6.05 -21.42 -5.38
C GLN A 219 -5.97 -20.56 -6.64
N MET A 220 -6.08 -19.24 -6.49
CA MET A 220 -6.03 -18.26 -7.56
C MET A 220 -5.01 -17.17 -7.21
N PRO A 221 -3.70 -17.49 -7.27
CA PRO A 221 -2.67 -16.52 -6.95
C PRO A 221 -2.75 -15.32 -7.92
N GLY A 222 -2.30 -14.17 -7.43
CA GLY A 222 -2.22 -12.92 -8.15
C GLY A 222 -2.90 -11.78 -7.39
N ILE A 223 -2.22 -10.65 -7.32
CA ILE A 223 -2.83 -9.37 -7.00
C ILE A 223 -3.44 -8.75 -8.27
N VAL A 224 -4.41 -7.84 -8.09
CA VAL A 224 -5.16 -7.22 -9.19
C VAL A 224 -4.80 -5.74 -9.30
N ALA A 225 -4.39 -5.30 -10.49
CA ALA A 225 -4.33 -3.91 -10.89
C ALA A 225 -5.59 -3.55 -11.69
N THR A 226 -6.63 -3.07 -11.00
CA THR A 226 -7.97 -2.83 -11.59
C THR A 226 -7.92 -1.87 -12.77
N GLU A 227 -7.23 -0.75 -12.63
CA GLU A 227 -7.06 0.24 -13.72
C GLU A 227 -5.79 -0.01 -14.54
N GLY A 228 -5.14 -1.17 -14.40
CA GLY A 228 -3.83 -1.45 -15.00
C GLY A 228 -2.66 -0.73 -14.33
N ILE A 229 -2.92 -0.04 -13.22
CA ILE A 229 -1.95 0.57 -12.31
C ILE A 229 -2.20 0.01 -10.90
N ASP A 230 -1.13 -0.26 -10.16
CA ASP A 230 -1.19 -0.58 -8.73
C ASP A 230 0.04 -0.01 -8.00
N ILE A 231 -0.05 0.13 -6.68
CA ILE A 231 1.05 0.60 -5.83
C ILE A 231 1.39 -0.47 -4.79
N ARG A 232 2.68 -0.80 -4.70
CA ARG A 232 3.23 -1.75 -3.73
C ARG A 232 4.35 -1.12 -2.92
N LYS A 233 4.20 -1.19 -1.59
CA LYS A 233 5.15 -0.63 -0.64
C LYS A 233 6.20 -1.69 -0.28
N ILE A 234 7.47 -1.33 -0.40
CA ILE A 234 8.60 -2.22 -0.10
C ILE A 234 9.59 -1.51 0.79
N LEU A 235 9.92 -2.13 1.92
CA LEU A 235 11.05 -1.70 2.74
C LEU A 235 12.36 -2.03 2.01
N VAL A 236 13.14 -1.00 1.68
CA VAL A 236 14.43 -1.17 1.02
C VAL A 236 15.56 -1.04 2.05
N PRO A 237 16.28 -2.13 2.41
CA PRO A 237 17.18 -2.11 3.56
C PRO A 237 18.49 -1.35 3.30
N SER A 238 18.98 -1.34 2.07
CA SER A 238 20.28 -0.77 1.70
C SER A 238 20.28 -0.11 0.33
N GLN A 239 21.29 0.70 0.05
CA GLN A 239 21.53 1.24 -1.29
C GLN A 239 22.01 0.10 -2.20
N GLY A 240 21.72 0.17 -3.49
CA GLY A 240 22.19 -0.82 -4.45
C GLY A 240 21.22 -1.07 -5.59
N VAL A 241 21.50 -2.13 -6.33
CA VAL A 241 20.72 -2.54 -7.49
C VAL A 241 19.71 -3.61 -7.06
N TYR A 242 18.46 -3.42 -7.44
CA TYR A 242 17.37 -4.34 -7.17
C TYR A 242 16.77 -4.88 -8.47
N ARG A 243 16.51 -6.18 -8.50
CA ARG A 243 15.76 -6.84 -9.57
C ARG A 243 14.30 -6.93 -9.16
N ILE A 244 13.41 -6.61 -10.08
CA ILE A 244 11.97 -6.76 -9.89
C ILE A 244 11.45 -7.75 -10.92
N ASP A 245 11.03 -8.93 -10.46
CA ASP A 245 10.49 -9.98 -11.30
C ASP A 245 8.97 -9.88 -11.32
N VAL A 246 8.38 -9.81 -12.51
CA VAL A 246 6.93 -9.71 -12.72
C VAL A 246 6.44 -10.90 -13.51
N ARG A 247 5.34 -11.49 -13.05
CA ARG A 247 4.55 -12.47 -13.79
C ARG A 247 3.12 -11.96 -13.96
N ALA A 248 2.76 -11.57 -15.17
CA ALA A 248 1.38 -11.34 -15.55
C ALA A 248 0.69 -12.70 -15.75
N LEU A 249 -0.45 -12.88 -15.10
CA LEU A 249 -1.26 -14.11 -15.13
C LEU A 249 -2.42 -14.03 -16.12
N GLY A 250 -2.70 -12.83 -16.65
CA GLY A 250 -3.81 -12.56 -17.55
C GLY A 250 -4.76 -11.50 -16.99
N THR A 251 -5.91 -11.32 -17.63
CA THR A 251 -6.89 -10.29 -17.25
C THR A 251 -8.24 -10.87 -16.85
N GLY A 252 -8.96 -10.10 -16.03
CA GLY A 252 -10.35 -10.38 -15.65
C GLY A 252 -10.56 -11.65 -14.81
N PHE A 253 -11.83 -12.02 -14.62
CA PHE A 253 -12.19 -13.20 -13.84
C PHE A 253 -11.79 -14.52 -14.49
N ALA A 254 -11.77 -14.55 -15.83
CA ALA A 254 -11.49 -15.76 -16.61
C ALA A 254 -9.99 -16.04 -16.82
N TYR A 255 -9.10 -15.15 -16.36
CA TYR A 255 -7.66 -15.22 -16.62
C TYR A 255 -7.37 -15.29 -18.13
N GLU A 256 -7.81 -14.28 -18.88
CA GLU A 256 -7.51 -14.22 -20.30
C GLU A 256 -6.00 -14.02 -20.49
N GLU A 257 -5.34 -15.03 -21.05
CA GLU A 257 -3.87 -15.12 -21.12
C GLU A 257 -3.25 -14.22 -22.21
N THR A 258 -4.05 -13.44 -22.95
CA THR A 258 -3.58 -12.55 -24.03
C THR A 258 -2.37 -11.69 -23.62
N TYR A 259 -2.38 -11.24 -22.37
CA TYR A 259 -1.35 -10.38 -21.78
C TYR A 259 -0.45 -11.10 -20.76
N ALA A 260 -0.60 -12.41 -20.61
CA ALA A 260 0.15 -13.19 -19.63
C ALA A 260 1.60 -13.40 -20.10
N GLY A 261 2.54 -13.31 -19.16
CA GLY A 261 3.96 -13.40 -19.46
C GLY A 261 4.83 -13.14 -18.24
N ILE A 262 6.15 -13.28 -18.43
CA ILE A 262 7.15 -13.01 -17.40
C ILE A 262 8.17 -11.99 -17.89
N GLY A 263 8.74 -11.23 -16.98
CA GLY A 263 9.78 -10.27 -17.28
C GLY A 263 10.46 -9.77 -16.01
N SER A 264 11.61 -9.15 -16.18
CA SER A 264 12.40 -8.61 -15.08
C SER A 264 12.88 -7.20 -15.41
N GLY A 265 12.72 -6.30 -14.45
CA GLY A 265 13.30 -4.96 -14.46
C GLY A 265 14.45 -4.85 -13.48
N ILE A 266 15.31 -3.85 -13.70
CA ILE A 266 16.37 -3.47 -12.76
C ILE A 266 16.16 -2.02 -12.37
N ILE A 267 16.28 -1.71 -11.08
CA ILE A 267 16.25 -0.35 -10.54
C ILE A 267 17.41 -0.13 -9.57
N GLU A 268 18.02 1.05 -9.62
CA GLU A 268 19.11 1.44 -8.72
C GLU A 268 18.57 2.38 -7.64
N ILE A 269 18.70 1.97 -6.37
CA ILE A 269 18.21 2.74 -5.22
C ILE A 269 19.39 3.42 -4.52
N GLY A 270 19.32 4.75 -4.46
CA GLY A 270 20.28 5.61 -3.77
C GLY A 270 19.96 5.82 -2.28
N PRO A 271 20.66 6.77 -1.63
CA PRO A 271 20.33 7.16 -0.25
C PRO A 271 19.01 7.94 -0.22
N SER A 272 18.28 7.85 0.89
CA SER A 272 17.12 8.72 1.13
C SER A 272 17.55 10.19 1.13
N THR A 273 16.91 11.03 0.33
CA THR A 273 17.27 12.46 0.19
C THR A 273 16.35 13.39 0.97
N GLY A 274 15.52 12.84 1.84
CA GLY A 274 14.69 13.61 2.76
C GLY A 274 13.41 14.13 2.10
N LYS A 275 12.41 13.26 2.01
CA LYS A 275 11.08 13.60 2.51
C LYS A 275 10.93 12.99 3.88
N THR A 276 10.39 13.77 4.81
CA THR A 276 9.61 13.19 5.90
C THR A 276 8.53 12.34 5.24
N THR A 277 8.58 11.02 5.42
CA THR A 277 7.37 10.23 5.70
C THR A 277 6.45 11.11 6.54
N PRO A 278 5.09 11.08 6.44
CA PRO A 278 4.30 11.59 7.55
C PRO A 278 4.99 11.05 8.80
N THR A 279 5.52 11.97 9.61
CA THR A 279 6.21 11.66 10.84
C THR A 279 5.43 10.51 11.45
N PRO A 280 6.00 9.33 11.76
CA PRO A 280 5.30 8.43 12.64
C PRO A 280 4.91 9.32 13.81
N GLU A 281 3.61 9.60 13.91
CA GLU A 281 3.01 10.44 14.92
C GLU A 281 3.79 10.15 16.17
N VAL A 282 4.44 11.18 16.76
CA VAL A 282 5.42 11.02 17.85
C VAL A 282 4.83 10.06 18.86
N ALA A 283 5.15 8.79 18.68
CA ALA A 283 4.56 7.74 19.44
C ALA A 283 5.26 7.85 20.78
N PRO A 284 4.50 7.88 21.89
CA PRO A 284 5.13 7.79 23.19
C PRO A 284 6.10 6.61 23.16
N PRO A 285 7.31 6.76 23.70
CA PRO A 285 8.41 5.82 23.49
C PRO A 285 8.07 4.49 24.15
N ALA A 286 7.43 3.57 23.41
CA ALA A 286 7.22 2.16 23.76
C ALA A 286 6.50 1.32 22.67
N ALA A 287 5.95 1.88 21.59
CA ALA A 287 5.16 1.08 20.64
C ALA A 287 6.04 0.27 19.67
N ILE A 288 5.71 -1.02 19.54
CA ILE A 288 6.37 -1.97 18.65
C ILE A 288 5.88 -1.70 17.21
N PRO A 289 6.79 -1.62 16.21
CA PRO A 289 6.37 -1.48 14.81
C PRO A 289 5.35 -2.53 14.36
N SER A 290 4.27 -2.08 13.73
CA SER A 290 3.12 -2.94 13.38
C SER A 290 3.49 -4.08 12.43
N TRP A 291 4.53 -3.96 11.60
CA TRP A 291 4.98 -5.05 10.73
C TRP A 291 5.50 -6.28 11.50
N ILE A 292 5.91 -6.12 12.76
CA ILE A 292 6.34 -7.24 13.62
C ILE A 292 5.14 -8.13 13.98
N LYS A 293 3.90 -7.60 13.92
CA LYS A 293 2.67 -8.36 14.18
C LYS A 293 2.46 -9.49 13.17
N ASN A 294 2.81 -9.28 11.90
CA ASN A 294 2.71 -10.33 10.87
C ASN A 294 3.57 -11.55 11.22
N ASN A 295 4.77 -11.33 11.75
CA ASN A 295 5.64 -12.41 12.20
C ASN A 295 5.08 -13.16 13.42
N ALA A 296 4.37 -12.45 14.30
CA ALA A 296 3.70 -13.04 15.45
C ALA A 296 2.45 -13.84 15.05
N GLU A 297 1.70 -13.39 14.05
CA GLU A 297 0.57 -14.11 13.44
C GLU A 297 1.05 -15.42 12.80
N TRP A 298 2.04 -15.33 11.91
CA TRP A 298 2.60 -16.50 11.24
C TRP A 298 3.22 -17.50 12.21
N TRP A 299 3.85 -17.01 13.28
CA TRP A 299 4.32 -17.90 14.34
C TRP A 299 3.15 -18.58 15.04
N ALA A 300 2.12 -17.83 15.49
CA ALA A 300 0.96 -18.36 16.19
C ALA A 300 0.20 -19.43 15.39
N ASP A 301 0.03 -19.21 14.08
CA ASP A 301 -0.58 -20.14 13.13
C ASP A 301 0.28 -21.36 12.80
N GLY A 302 1.53 -21.39 13.30
CA GLY A 302 2.47 -22.48 13.04
C GLY A 302 3.09 -22.46 11.65
N GLN A 303 2.97 -21.33 10.93
CA GLN A 303 3.62 -21.12 9.64
C GLN A 303 5.12 -20.84 9.80
N ILE A 304 5.52 -20.26 10.94
CA ILE A 304 6.92 -20.09 11.37
C ILE A 304 7.18 -21.00 12.58
N ASP A 305 8.34 -21.65 12.62
CA ASP A 305 8.77 -22.46 13.75
C ASP A 305 9.34 -21.61 14.91
N ASP A 306 9.41 -22.22 16.09
CA ASP A 306 9.84 -21.54 17.33
C ASP A 306 11.26 -20.96 17.22
N ASP A 307 12.17 -21.67 16.55
CA ASP A 307 13.56 -21.23 16.38
C ASP A 307 13.66 -20.00 15.47
N SER A 308 12.91 -19.99 14.36
CA SER A 308 12.87 -18.88 13.40
C SER A 308 12.24 -17.64 14.02
N PHE A 309 11.15 -17.80 14.77
CA PHE A 309 10.54 -16.69 15.51
C PHE A 309 11.49 -16.10 16.56
N VAL A 310 12.15 -16.96 17.36
CA VAL A 310 13.12 -16.52 18.37
C VAL A 310 14.29 -15.77 17.75
N GLN A 311 14.83 -16.25 16.61
CA GLN A 311 15.90 -15.55 15.89
C GLN A 311 15.44 -14.19 15.38
N GLY A 312 14.21 -14.09 14.87
CA GLY A 312 13.59 -12.83 14.48
C GLY A 312 13.55 -11.84 15.65
N ILE A 313 13.01 -12.25 16.81
CA ILE A 313 12.96 -11.39 18.01
C ILE A 313 14.38 -10.98 18.46
N GLN A 314 15.34 -11.91 18.48
CA GLN A 314 16.73 -11.59 18.84
C GLN A 314 17.35 -10.54 17.93
N TYR A 315 17.09 -10.63 16.62
CA TYR A 315 17.54 -9.64 15.65
C TYR A 315 16.90 -8.27 15.93
N LEU A 316 15.58 -8.21 16.16
CA LEU A 316 14.87 -6.96 16.45
C LEU A 316 15.40 -6.26 17.72
N VAL A 317 15.74 -7.04 18.73
CA VAL A 317 16.36 -6.52 19.97
C VAL A 317 17.77 -5.98 19.69
N LYS A 318 18.58 -6.71 18.92
CA LYS A 318 19.95 -6.32 18.57
C LYS A 318 20.00 -5.03 17.75
N GLU A 319 19.11 -4.85 16.78
CA GLU A 319 19.04 -3.66 15.93
C GLU A 319 18.31 -2.48 16.62
N GLY A 320 17.87 -2.65 17.87
CA GLY A 320 17.21 -1.60 18.65
C GLY A 320 15.78 -1.28 18.20
N ILE A 321 15.21 -2.11 17.33
CA ILE A 321 13.84 -2.00 16.80
C ILE A 321 12.83 -2.41 17.87
N LEU A 322 13.10 -3.50 18.59
CA LEU A 322 12.29 -3.96 19.72
C LEU A 322 13.02 -3.66 21.03
N LYS A 323 12.48 -2.75 21.84
CA LYS A 323 13.05 -2.41 23.15
C LYS A 323 12.46 -3.30 24.23
N ILE A 324 13.29 -4.16 24.80
CA ILE A 324 12.91 -4.99 25.96
C ILE A 324 13.28 -4.25 27.24
N PRO A 325 12.34 -4.05 28.19
CA PRO A 325 12.67 -3.50 29.50
C PRO A 325 13.74 -4.35 30.21
N PRO A 326 14.57 -3.76 31.09
CA PRO A 326 15.66 -4.46 31.75
C PRO A 326 15.22 -5.80 32.34
N THR A 327 15.76 -6.90 31.81
CA THR A 327 15.40 -8.28 32.17
C THR A 327 16.66 -9.08 32.44
N SER A 328 16.69 -9.82 33.54
CA SER A 328 17.82 -10.69 33.88
C SER A 328 17.78 -11.97 33.05
N GLN A 329 18.87 -12.29 32.36
CA GLN A 329 19.04 -13.53 31.61
C GLN A 329 19.03 -14.74 32.56
N GLY A 330 18.16 -15.73 32.31
CA GLY A 330 18.11 -16.98 33.06
C GLY A 330 19.20 -17.99 32.69
N GLU A 331 19.46 -18.96 33.56
CA GLU A 331 20.45 -20.03 33.35
C GLU A 331 19.94 -21.20 32.49
N GLY A 332 18.66 -21.16 32.09
CA GLY A 332 18.00 -22.19 31.27
C GLY A 332 17.45 -23.34 32.12
N THR A 333 16.21 -23.75 31.84
CA THR A 333 15.52 -24.86 32.56
C THR A 333 15.81 -26.24 31.99
N GLY A 334 16.59 -26.33 30.90
CA GLY A 334 16.92 -27.58 30.21
C GLY A 334 15.92 -28.01 29.13
N SER A 335 14.82 -27.28 28.94
CA SER A 335 13.93 -27.36 27.79
C SER A 335 14.03 -26.07 26.97
N ASN A 336 14.23 -26.19 25.66
CA ASN A 336 14.15 -25.07 24.72
C ASN A 336 12.72 -24.88 24.18
N GLU A 337 11.74 -25.62 24.70
CA GLU A 337 10.36 -25.55 24.22
C GLU A 337 9.67 -24.27 24.70
N ILE A 338 9.07 -23.54 23.76
CA ILE A 338 8.32 -22.34 24.06
C ILE A 338 6.94 -22.74 24.61
N PRO A 339 6.51 -22.24 25.79
CA PRO A 339 5.19 -22.52 26.30
C PRO A 339 4.09 -22.05 25.35
N ALA A 340 3.07 -22.90 25.12
CA ALA A 340 1.98 -22.60 24.20
C ALA A 340 1.23 -21.29 24.51
N TRP A 341 1.19 -20.84 25.77
CA TRP A 341 0.55 -19.57 26.13
C TRP A 341 1.29 -18.35 25.56
N ILE A 342 2.61 -18.43 25.38
CA ILE A 342 3.40 -17.35 24.73
C ILE A 342 2.99 -17.26 23.26
N LYS A 343 2.82 -18.40 22.61
CA LYS A 343 2.40 -18.51 21.21
C LYS A 343 0.98 -17.97 21.00
N ASN A 344 0.06 -18.28 21.92
CA ASN A 344 -1.29 -17.72 21.90
C ASN A 344 -1.27 -16.19 22.10
N ASN A 345 -0.42 -15.68 22.99
CA ASN A 345 -0.27 -14.23 23.19
C ASN A 345 0.26 -13.54 21.94
N ALA A 346 1.15 -14.17 21.17
CA ALA A 346 1.62 -13.63 19.90
C ALA A 346 0.50 -13.49 18.87
N GLY A 347 -0.38 -14.49 18.75
CA GLY A 347 -1.56 -14.42 17.89
C GLY A 347 -2.52 -13.31 18.31
N TRP A 348 -2.87 -13.24 19.59
CA TRP A 348 -3.74 -12.17 20.12
C TRP A 348 -3.12 -10.78 19.98
N TRP A 349 -1.80 -10.67 20.04
CA TRP A 349 -1.10 -9.40 19.84
C TRP A 349 -1.16 -8.96 18.37
N ALA A 350 -1.02 -9.92 17.45
CA ALA A 350 -1.15 -9.68 16.03
C ALA A 350 -2.56 -9.23 15.63
N GLU A 351 -3.58 -9.87 16.19
CA GLU A 351 -5.01 -9.51 16.04
C GLU A 351 -5.39 -8.19 16.75
N GLY A 352 -4.47 -7.57 17.49
CA GLY A 352 -4.74 -6.35 18.26
C GLY A 352 -5.58 -6.56 19.53
N ALA A 353 -5.81 -7.80 19.94
CA ALA A 353 -6.57 -8.16 21.13
C ALA A 353 -5.78 -7.95 22.45
N ILE A 354 -4.45 -7.91 22.40
CA ILE A 354 -3.58 -7.49 23.52
C ILE A 354 -2.60 -6.39 23.09
N ASP A 355 -2.16 -5.60 24.06
CA ASP A 355 -1.22 -4.49 23.84
C ASP A 355 0.25 -4.93 23.73
N ASP A 356 1.10 -4.02 23.27
CA ASP A 356 2.54 -4.24 23.09
C ASP A 356 3.25 -4.62 24.41
N ASP A 357 2.83 -4.02 25.53
CA ASP A 357 3.38 -4.32 26.85
C ASP A 357 3.10 -5.77 27.25
N SER A 358 1.89 -6.28 26.96
CA SER A 358 1.50 -7.66 27.22
C SER A 358 2.30 -8.65 26.38
N PHE A 359 2.59 -8.32 25.12
CA PHE A 359 3.46 -9.12 24.27
C PHE A 359 4.92 -9.10 24.75
N ILE A 360 5.46 -7.92 25.10
CA ILE A 360 6.81 -7.76 25.64
C ILE A 360 7.01 -8.56 26.91
N GLN A 361 6.01 -8.62 27.80
CA GLN A 361 6.08 -9.46 29.01
C GLN A 361 6.29 -10.95 28.68
N GLY A 362 5.71 -11.44 27.58
CA GLY A 362 5.98 -12.78 27.05
C GLY A 362 7.44 -12.95 26.63
N ILE A 363 8.00 -11.98 25.91
CA ILE A 363 9.41 -11.99 25.49
C ILE A 363 10.35 -11.92 26.71
N GLN A 364 10.04 -11.08 27.70
CA GLN A 364 10.79 -10.99 28.96
C GLN A 364 10.79 -12.32 29.71
N PHE A 365 9.66 -13.04 29.71
CA PHE A 365 9.57 -14.37 30.30
C PHE A 365 10.53 -15.35 29.61
N LEU A 366 10.58 -15.38 28.28
CA LEU A 366 11.50 -16.25 27.53
C LEU A 366 12.97 -15.98 27.87
N ILE A 367 13.35 -14.71 28.03
CA ILE A 367 14.70 -14.28 28.43
C ILE A 367 14.99 -14.69 29.88
N LYS A 368 14.04 -14.47 30.78
CA LYS A 368 14.17 -14.75 32.22
C LYS A 368 14.29 -16.24 32.54
N GLU A 369 13.58 -17.09 31.80
CA GLU A 369 13.66 -18.55 31.95
C GLU A 369 14.86 -19.15 31.20
N GLY A 370 15.60 -18.34 30.44
CA GLY A 370 16.77 -18.77 29.67
C GLY A 370 16.44 -19.56 28.39
N ILE A 371 15.19 -19.48 27.92
CA ILE A 371 14.72 -20.08 26.66
C ILE A 371 15.23 -19.24 25.48
N MET A 372 15.20 -17.92 25.61
CA MET A 372 15.76 -16.96 24.65
C MET A 372 17.01 -16.31 25.23
N LYS A 373 18.07 -16.20 24.42
CA LYS A 373 19.31 -15.49 24.80
C LYS A 373 19.46 -14.23 23.97
N VAL A 374 19.43 -13.07 24.60
CA VAL A 374 19.70 -11.81 23.91
C VAL A 374 21.14 -11.39 24.20
N GLN A 375 21.94 -11.21 23.15
CA GLN A 375 23.25 -10.59 23.30
C GLN A 375 23.04 -9.08 23.32
N SER A 376 23.32 -8.47 24.47
CA SER A 376 23.37 -7.01 24.65
C SER A 376 24.56 -6.38 23.94
#